data_AF-A0A9D5JUI6-F1
#
_entry.id   AF-A0A9D5JUI6-F1
#
_cell.length_a   1.000
_cell.length_b   1.000
_cell.length_c   1.000
_cell.angle_alpha   90.00
_cell.angle_beta   90.00
_cell.angle_gamma   90.00
#
_symmetry.space_group_name_H-M   'P 1'
#
loop_
_entity.id
_entity.type
_entity.pdbx_description
1 polymer ?
#
loop_
_entity_poly.entity_id
_entity_poly.type
_entity_poly.pdbx_seq_one_letter_code
_entity_poly.pdbx_strand_id
1 'polypeptide(L)'
;MKKVNQEQPQEPSQNTRSRRFRILSSVELHILLAGALLWLAYIVWGVTVYVLELWTARELHAIIAMSVLHILFGRAAAMSFGYTVGFENSTIIFANMVVESIQVLIFYPLFVFSWRKLLVIKRLKKTMDRIHNAAETHHEFIHRYGLIGLFVFVWIPFWMTGSVIGCVIGFLLQLHPWLTISVVLAGSYVAIMSWAFLLKEIHTRMAAVSSYGSLIILGIIIAAIIIHHLLQRRKRNADPSSKP
;
A
#
# COMPACT_ATOMS: atom_id res chain seq x y z
N MET A 1 62.71 1.84 30.52
CA MET A 1 61.98 1.41 29.30
C MET A 1 60.62 0.84 29.69
N LYS A 2 59.56 1.65 29.64
CA LYS A 2 58.17 1.21 29.87
C LYS A 2 57.60 0.69 28.54
N LYS A 3 57.13 -0.56 28.52
CA LYS A 3 56.46 -1.15 27.34
C LYS A 3 55.16 -0.39 27.08
N VAL A 4 55.05 0.20 25.89
CA VAL A 4 53.83 0.77 25.34
C VAL A 4 52.89 -0.40 25.02
N ASN A 5 51.76 -0.46 25.71
CA ASN A 5 50.69 -1.41 25.41
C ASN A 5 49.94 -0.88 24.19
N GLN A 6 50.02 -1.57 23.06
CA GLN A 6 49.25 -1.24 21.86
C GLN A 6 47.82 -1.77 22.06
N GLU A 7 46.86 -0.88 22.28
CA GLU A 7 45.44 -1.21 22.15
C GLU A 7 45.13 -1.42 20.65
N GLN A 8 44.91 -2.68 20.27
CA GLN A 8 44.35 -3.01 18.97
C GLN A 8 42.90 -2.49 18.88
N PRO A 9 42.49 -1.87 17.75
CA PRO A 9 41.09 -1.50 17.53
C PRO A 9 40.22 -2.76 17.50
N GLN A 10 39.27 -2.88 18.43
CA GLN A 10 38.27 -3.95 18.43
C GLN A 10 37.38 -3.81 17.19
N GLU A 11 37.52 -4.72 16.21
CA GLU A 11 36.55 -4.89 15.14
C GLU A 11 35.16 -5.19 15.76
N PRO A 12 34.07 -4.54 15.32
CA PRO A 12 32.73 -4.84 15.83
C PRO A 12 32.35 -6.27 15.45
N SER A 13 32.17 -7.10 16.49
CA SER A 13 31.96 -8.54 16.41
C SER A 13 30.86 -8.95 15.41
N GLN A 14 31.14 -9.94 14.57
CA GLN A 14 30.18 -10.58 13.65
C GLN A 14 28.91 -11.11 14.37
N ASN A 15 28.97 -11.30 15.69
CA ASN A 15 27.90 -11.79 16.56
C ASN A 15 26.75 -10.80 16.75
N THR A 16 27.00 -9.49 16.68
CA THR A 16 25.95 -8.47 16.80
C THR A 16 25.10 -8.38 15.53
N ARG A 17 25.70 -8.65 14.36
CA ARG A 17 25.01 -8.62 13.06
C ARG A 17 24.05 -9.82 12.93
N SER A 18 24.44 -11.03 13.35
CA SER A 18 23.58 -12.23 13.28
C SER A 18 22.36 -12.15 14.22
N ARG A 19 22.49 -11.55 15.41
CA ARG A 19 21.36 -11.33 16.33
C ARG A 19 20.32 -10.36 15.78
N ARG A 20 20.73 -9.23 15.19
CA ARG A 20 19.79 -8.28 14.55
C ARG A 20 19.00 -8.96 13.42
N PHE A 21 19.65 -9.81 12.62
CA PHE A 21 18.97 -10.58 11.57
C PHE A 21 17.91 -11.55 12.12
N ARG A 22 18.14 -12.17 13.29
CA ARG A 22 17.20 -13.10 13.92
C ARG A 22 16.02 -12.41 14.63
N ILE A 23 16.25 -11.21 15.16
CA ILE A 23 15.21 -10.41 15.83
C ILE A 23 14.26 -9.79 14.80
N LEU A 24 14.78 -9.24 13.69
CA LEU A 24 13.95 -8.75 12.60
C LEU A 24 13.15 -9.88 11.92
N SER A 25 13.73 -11.06 11.68
CA SER A 25 12.91 -12.18 11.18
C SER A 25 11.74 -12.55 12.09
N SER A 26 11.83 -12.29 13.40
CA SER A 26 10.73 -12.51 14.34
C SER A 26 9.65 -11.44 14.21
N VAL A 27 10.01 -10.16 14.05
CA VAL A 27 9.04 -9.06 13.92
C VAL A 27 8.25 -9.16 12.61
N GLU A 28 8.95 -9.30 11.48
CA GLU A 28 8.30 -9.48 10.18
C GLU A 28 7.43 -10.75 10.13
N LEU A 29 7.83 -11.83 10.80
CA LEU A 29 7.03 -13.05 10.91
C LEU A 29 5.77 -12.82 11.75
N HIS A 30 5.87 -12.12 12.89
CA HIS A 30 4.70 -11.77 13.69
C HIS A 30 3.70 -10.89 12.92
N ILE A 31 4.20 -9.94 12.13
CA ILE A 31 3.36 -9.10 11.25
C ILE A 31 2.66 -9.98 10.20
N LEU A 32 3.40 -10.90 9.57
CA LEU A 32 2.83 -11.82 8.59
C LEU A 32 1.77 -12.74 9.22
N LEU A 33 2.04 -13.27 10.43
CA LEU A 33 1.09 -14.08 11.18
C LEU A 33 -0.16 -13.28 11.56
N ALA A 34 -0.01 -12.03 11.98
CA ALA A 34 -1.13 -11.14 12.26
C ALA A 34 -1.98 -10.90 10.99
N GLY A 35 -1.34 -10.68 9.84
CA GLY A 35 -2.02 -10.57 8.55
C GLY A 35 -2.75 -11.85 8.14
N ALA A 36 -2.11 -13.01 8.31
CA ALA A 36 -2.71 -14.31 8.02
C ALA A 36 -3.89 -14.64 8.95
N LEU A 37 -3.77 -14.30 10.23
CA LEU A 37 -4.84 -14.47 11.21
C LEU A 37 -6.02 -13.55 10.90
N LEU A 38 -5.76 -12.30 10.51
CA LEU A 38 -6.81 -11.37 10.07
C LEU A 38 -7.51 -11.84 8.80
N TRP A 39 -6.76 -12.39 7.84
CA TRP A 39 -7.34 -12.99 6.62
C TRP A 39 -8.20 -14.22 6.93
N LEU A 40 -7.73 -15.10 7.83
CA LEU A 40 -8.51 -16.24 8.30
C LEU A 40 -9.78 -15.79 9.01
N ALA A 41 -9.69 -14.78 9.88
CA ALA A 41 -10.84 -14.20 10.56
C ALA A 41 -11.86 -13.61 9.56
N TYR A 42 -11.39 -12.99 8.48
CA TYR A 42 -12.25 -12.47 7.41
C TYR A 42 -13.00 -13.59 6.67
N ILE A 43 -12.33 -14.72 6.38
CA ILE A 43 -12.96 -15.89 5.77
C ILE A 43 -13.97 -16.52 6.72
N VAL A 44 -13.59 -16.72 7.99
CA VAL A 44 -14.49 -17.29 9.01
C VAL A 44 -15.72 -16.43 9.16
N TRP A 45 -15.57 -15.10 9.22
CA TRP A 45 -16.69 -14.17 9.24
C TRP A 45 -17.61 -14.35 8.02
N GLY A 46 -17.06 -14.43 6.81
CA GLY A 46 -17.85 -14.66 5.59
C GLY A 46 -18.61 -15.99 5.59
N VAL A 47 -17.96 -17.06 6.05
CA VAL A 47 -18.59 -18.40 6.19
C VAL A 47 -19.68 -18.37 7.27
N THR A 48 -19.44 -17.73 8.42
CA THR A 48 -20.43 -17.59 9.48
C THR A 48 -21.66 -16.82 9.00
N VAL A 49 -21.47 -15.70 8.29
CA VAL A 49 -22.56 -14.92 7.71
C VAL A 49 -23.38 -15.75 6.71
N TYR A 50 -22.72 -16.58 5.90
CA TYR A 50 -23.38 -17.49 4.96
C TYR A 50 -24.20 -18.59 5.67
N VAL A 51 -23.60 -19.27 6.65
CA VAL A 51 -24.22 -20.39 7.37
C VAL A 51 -25.38 -19.93 8.24
N LEU A 52 -25.28 -18.74 8.83
CA LEU A 52 -26.35 -18.16 9.66
C LEU A 52 -27.43 -17.46 8.82
N GLU A 53 -27.34 -17.51 7.48
CA GLU A 53 -28.27 -16.87 6.54
C GLU A 53 -28.49 -15.37 6.84
N LEU A 54 -27.49 -14.72 7.45
CA LEU A 54 -27.59 -13.31 7.81
C LEU A 54 -27.63 -12.45 6.56
N TRP A 55 -26.90 -12.85 5.51
CA TRP A 55 -26.86 -12.21 4.20
C TRP A 55 -27.16 -13.20 3.08
N THR A 56 -27.65 -12.67 1.96
CA THR A 56 -27.91 -13.44 0.75
C THR A 56 -26.62 -13.87 0.05
N ALA A 57 -26.70 -14.96 -0.74
CA ALA A 57 -25.57 -15.41 -1.57
C ALA A 57 -25.06 -14.30 -2.53
N ARG A 58 -25.96 -13.42 -3.00
CA ARG A 58 -25.62 -12.28 -3.85
C ARG A 58 -24.72 -11.27 -3.12
N GLU A 59 -25.03 -10.94 -1.87
CA GLU A 59 -24.24 -10.00 -1.08
C GLU A 59 -22.86 -10.58 -0.74
N LEU A 60 -22.79 -11.87 -0.40
CA LEU A 60 -21.50 -12.53 -0.15
C LEU A 60 -20.61 -12.51 -1.41
N HIS A 61 -21.16 -12.87 -2.57
CA HIS A 61 -20.43 -12.78 -3.83
C HIS A 61 -20.00 -11.35 -4.16
N ALA A 62 -20.83 -10.35 -3.85
CA ALA A 62 -20.50 -8.96 -4.06
C ALA A 62 -19.36 -8.47 -3.14
N ILE A 63 -19.31 -8.90 -1.87
CA ILE A 63 -18.17 -8.59 -1.01
C ILE A 63 -16.89 -9.25 -1.51
N ILE A 64 -16.96 -10.51 -1.94
CA ILE A 64 -15.80 -11.20 -2.52
C ILE A 64 -15.32 -10.45 -3.77
N ALA A 65 -16.24 -10.09 -4.67
CA ALA A 65 -15.92 -9.33 -5.88
C ALA A 65 -15.32 -7.96 -5.53
N MET A 66 -15.86 -7.26 -4.53
CA MET A 66 -15.31 -5.99 -4.05
C MET A 66 -13.90 -6.16 -3.47
N SER A 67 -13.64 -7.20 -2.68
CA SER A 67 -12.30 -7.51 -2.17
C SER A 67 -11.31 -7.79 -3.29
N VAL A 68 -11.71 -8.58 -4.30
CA VAL A 68 -10.88 -8.86 -5.48
C VAL A 68 -10.60 -7.58 -6.26
N LEU A 69 -11.61 -6.74 -6.50
CA LEU A 69 -11.45 -5.44 -7.16
C LEU A 69 -10.51 -4.53 -6.38
N HIS A 70 -10.55 -4.57 -5.04
CA HIS A 70 -9.66 -3.77 -4.21
C HIS A 70 -8.21 -4.17 -4.43
N ILE A 71 -7.93 -5.47 -4.40
CA ILE A 71 -6.58 -6.01 -4.57
C ILE A 71 -6.05 -5.74 -5.98
N LEU A 72 -6.91 -5.91 -7.01
CA LEU A 72 -6.48 -5.85 -8.41
C LEU A 72 -6.50 -4.45 -9.02
N PHE A 73 -7.51 -3.64 -8.68
CA PHE A 73 -7.77 -2.34 -9.30
C PHE A 73 -7.84 -1.19 -8.29
N GLY A 74 -7.60 -1.48 -7.01
CA GLY A 74 -7.52 -0.48 -5.97
C GLY A 74 -8.86 -0.07 -5.36
N ARG A 75 -8.74 0.83 -4.37
CA ARG A 75 -9.84 1.31 -3.53
C ARG A 75 -10.96 1.95 -4.34
N ALA A 76 -10.62 2.79 -5.33
CA ALA A 76 -11.60 3.50 -6.13
C ALA A 76 -12.54 2.54 -6.87
N ALA A 77 -12.00 1.49 -7.49
CA ALA A 77 -12.77 0.49 -8.20
C ALA A 77 -13.66 -0.34 -7.26
N ALA A 78 -13.08 -0.80 -6.14
CA ALA A 78 -13.80 -1.57 -5.14
C ALA A 78 -14.96 -0.77 -4.51
N MET A 79 -14.69 0.46 -4.06
CA MET A 79 -15.71 1.30 -3.43
C MET A 79 -16.80 1.69 -4.43
N SER A 80 -16.44 2.03 -5.68
CA SER A 80 -17.41 2.32 -6.74
C SER A 80 -18.32 1.12 -6.97
N PHE A 81 -17.75 -0.09 -7.07
CA PHE A 81 -18.53 -1.32 -7.19
C PHE A 81 -19.46 -1.52 -5.99
N GLY A 82 -18.97 -1.34 -4.77
CA GLY A 82 -19.77 -1.44 -3.54
C GLY A 82 -21.01 -0.54 -3.55
N TYR A 83 -20.87 0.73 -3.96
CA TYR A 83 -22.01 1.64 -4.10
C TYR A 83 -22.96 1.24 -5.24
N THR A 84 -22.45 0.68 -6.34
CA THR A 84 -23.31 0.22 -7.46
C THR A 84 -24.15 -1.00 -7.11
N VAL A 85 -23.64 -1.88 -6.25
CA VAL A 85 -24.38 -3.04 -5.75
C VAL A 85 -25.43 -2.63 -4.70
N GLY A 86 -25.28 -1.43 -4.12
CA GLY A 86 -26.20 -0.87 -3.14
C GLY A 86 -25.83 -1.18 -1.70
N PHE A 87 -24.57 -1.50 -1.40
CA PHE A 87 -24.14 -1.66 -0.02
C PHE A 87 -24.19 -0.34 0.74
N GLU A 88 -24.42 -0.45 2.05
CA GLU A 88 -24.34 0.71 2.93
C GLU A 88 -22.90 1.25 2.98
N ASN A 89 -22.79 2.56 3.12
CA ASN A 89 -21.51 3.27 3.21
C ASN A 89 -20.59 2.71 4.31
N SER A 90 -21.17 2.32 5.46
CA SER A 90 -20.44 1.73 6.59
C SER A 90 -19.81 0.39 6.22
N THR A 91 -20.58 -0.51 5.59
CA THR A 91 -20.12 -1.81 5.10
C THR A 91 -19.00 -1.66 4.07
N ILE A 92 -19.14 -0.73 3.13
CA ILE A 92 -18.13 -0.47 2.09
C ILE A 92 -16.81 -0.02 2.74
N ILE A 93 -16.87 0.99 3.63
CA ILE A 93 -15.67 1.49 4.34
C ILE A 93 -15.01 0.37 5.14
N PHE A 94 -15.79 -0.34 5.96
CA PHE A 94 -15.26 -1.37 6.85
C PHE A 94 -14.60 -2.52 6.08
N ALA A 95 -15.28 -3.06 5.06
CA ALA A 95 -14.74 -4.13 4.24
C ALA A 95 -13.46 -3.70 3.51
N ASN A 96 -13.42 -2.47 2.96
CA ASN A 96 -12.22 -1.96 2.29
C ASN A 96 -11.06 -1.72 3.28
N MET A 97 -11.33 -1.27 4.51
CA MET A 97 -10.30 -1.13 5.55
C MET A 97 -9.70 -2.48 5.96
N VAL A 98 -10.54 -3.51 6.11
CA VAL A 98 -10.09 -4.87 6.45
C VAL A 98 -9.25 -5.44 5.32
N VAL A 99 -9.70 -5.34 4.06
CA VAL A 99 -8.94 -5.83 2.89
C VAL A 99 -7.61 -5.10 2.76
N GLU A 100 -7.59 -3.78 2.90
CA GLU A 100 -6.36 -2.98 2.87
C GLU A 100 -5.40 -3.38 3.99
N SER A 101 -5.92 -3.63 5.20
CA SER A 101 -5.13 -4.11 6.34
C SER A 101 -4.47 -5.45 6.03
N ILE A 102 -5.26 -6.43 5.58
CA ILE A 102 -4.77 -7.74 5.18
C ILE A 102 -3.68 -7.59 4.12
N GLN A 103 -3.93 -6.78 3.09
CA GLN A 103 -2.98 -6.54 2.01
C GLN A 103 -1.66 -5.95 2.54
N VAL A 104 -1.69 -4.94 3.39
CA VAL A 104 -0.48 -4.31 3.96
C VAL A 104 0.27 -5.27 4.88
N LEU A 105 -0.43 -5.96 5.79
CA LEU A 105 0.19 -6.86 6.76
C LEU A 105 0.78 -8.11 6.10
N ILE A 106 0.23 -8.57 4.97
CA ILE A 106 0.80 -9.69 4.21
C ILE A 106 1.90 -9.20 3.27
N PHE A 107 1.65 -8.12 2.51
CA PHE A 107 2.59 -7.65 1.50
C PHE A 107 3.90 -7.16 2.09
N TYR A 108 3.86 -6.35 3.17
CA TYR A 108 5.07 -5.77 3.76
C TYR A 108 6.11 -6.84 4.14
N PRO A 109 5.80 -7.83 5.00
CA PRO A 109 6.79 -8.84 5.39
C PRO A 109 7.18 -9.76 4.22
N LEU A 110 6.26 -10.09 3.31
CA LEU A 110 6.60 -10.85 2.10
C LEU A 110 7.61 -10.11 1.23
N PHE A 111 7.42 -8.80 1.04
CA PHE A 111 8.36 -7.94 0.33
C PHE A 111 9.72 -7.92 1.04
N VAL A 112 9.74 -7.74 2.36
CA VAL A 112 10.98 -7.74 3.15
C VAL A 112 11.71 -9.09 3.04
N PHE A 113 11.02 -10.22 3.16
CA PHE A 113 11.62 -11.54 3.01
C PHE A 113 12.16 -11.77 1.59
N SER A 114 11.41 -11.34 0.57
CA SER A 114 11.84 -11.43 -0.83
C SER A 114 13.10 -10.60 -1.07
N TRP A 115 13.12 -9.38 -0.57
CA TRP A 115 14.26 -8.48 -0.67
C TRP A 115 15.50 -9.02 0.05
N ARG A 116 15.34 -9.63 1.23
CA ARG A 116 16.44 -10.27 1.97
C ARG A 116 17.06 -11.44 1.20
N LYS A 117 16.26 -12.25 0.50
CA LYS A 117 16.80 -13.31 -0.40
C LYS A 117 17.56 -12.72 -1.59
N LEU A 118 17.11 -11.58 -2.13
CA LEU A 118 17.80 -10.84 -3.20
C LEU A 118 19.12 -10.17 -2.72
N LEU A 119 19.20 -9.78 -1.45
CA LEU A 119 20.40 -9.17 -0.84
C LEU A 119 21.57 -10.15 -0.60
N VAL A 120 21.45 -11.42 -0.98
CA VAL A 120 22.56 -12.40 -0.96
C VAL A 120 23.68 -12.02 -1.95
N ILE A 121 23.40 -11.14 -2.91
CA ILE A 121 24.40 -10.68 -3.89
C ILE A 121 25.33 -9.64 -3.22
N LYS A 122 26.60 -10.01 -2.99
CA LYS A 122 27.65 -9.19 -2.33
C LYS A 122 27.76 -7.74 -2.83
N ARG A 123 27.42 -7.47 -4.10
CA ARG A 123 27.47 -6.12 -4.70
C ARG A 123 26.39 -5.18 -4.15
N LEU A 124 25.16 -5.66 -3.92
CA LEU A 124 24.06 -4.83 -3.43
C LEU A 124 24.24 -4.46 -1.95
N LYS A 125 24.83 -5.37 -1.17
CA LYS A 125 25.25 -5.13 0.22
C LYS A 125 26.28 -4.00 0.33
N LYS A 126 27.27 -3.96 -0.56
CA LYS A 126 28.33 -2.93 -0.56
C LYS A 126 27.81 -1.55 -0.95
N THR A 127 26.84 -1.47 -1.86
CA THR A 127 26.15 -0.22 -2.20
C THR A 127 25.29 0.28 -1.03
N MET A 128 24.60 -0.62 -0.33
CA MET A 128 23.80 -0.28 0.84
C MET A 128 24.67 0.21 2.02
N ASP A 129 25.79 -0.45 2.31
CA ASP A 129 26.73 -0.03 3.37
C ASP A 129 27.31 1.37 3.07
N ARG A 130 27.49 1.75 1.79
CA ARG A 130 27.92 3.12 1.39
C ARG A 130 26.82 4.16 1.56
N ILE A 131 25.58 3.82 1.23
CA ILE A 131 24.41 4.72 1.42
C ILE A 131 24.14 4.89 2.93
N HIS A 132 24.33 3.83 3.72
CA HIS A 132 24.18 3.83 5.18
C HIS A 132 25.18 4.79 5.86
N ASN A 133 26.47 4.71 5.49
CA ASN A 133 27.48 5.66 6.00
C ASN A 133 27.22 7.11 5.57
N ALA A 134 26.58 7.34 4.41
CA ALA A 134 26.23 8.69 3.98
C ALA A 134 24.99 9.23 4.72
N ALA A 135 24.06 8.37 5.12
CA ALA A 135 22.81 8.72 5.80
C ALA A 135 22.96 8.95 7.31
N GLU A 136 24.02 8.41 7.94
CA GLU A 136 24.27 8.57 9.39
C GLU A 136 24.41 10.04 9.83
N THR A 137 24.82 10.92 8.92
CA THR A 137 25.05 12.33 9.23
C THR A 137 23.75 13.11 9.50
N HIS A 138 22.58 12.70 8.95
CA HIS A 138 21.29 13.43 9.06
C HIS A 138 20.10 12.50 9.38
N HIS A 139 20.30 11.54 10.28
CA HIS A 139 19.36 10.46 10.60
C HIS A 139 17.97 10.95 11.07
N GLU A 140 17.90 12.06 11.80
CA GLU A 140 16.65 12.55 12.42
C GLU A 140 15.76 13.34 11.46
N PHE A 141 16.39 14.12 10.55
CA PHE A 141 15.67 14.86 9.51
C PHE A 141 15.08 13.92 8.45
N ILE A 142 15.86 12.95 7.96
CA ILE A 142 15.38 11.99 6.95
C ILE A 142 14.20 11.17 7.47
N HIS A 143 14.22 10.78 8.75
CA HIS A 143 13.17 9.99 9.36
C HIS A 143 11.85 10.77 9.51
N ARG A 144 11.89 12.04 9.94
CA ARG A 144 10.67 12.84 10.14
C ARG A 144 10.02 13.28 8.83
N TYR A 145 10.80 13.79 7.88
CA TYR A 145 10.28 14.21 6.57
C TYR A 145 9.90 13.01 5.70
N GLY A 146 10.63 11.89 5.82
CA GLY A 146 10.29 10.63 5.16
C GLY A 146 8.95 10.08 5.64
N LEU A 147 8.64 10.20 6.93
CA LEU A 147 7.36 9.76 7.50
C LEU A 147 6.17 10.58 7.01
N ILE A 148 6.29 11.91 7.02
CA ILE A 148 5.23 12.81 6.53
C ILE A 148 5.04 12.64 5.03
N GLY A 149 6.13 12.58 4.27
CA GLY A 149 6.10 12.34 2.83
C GLY A 149 5.46 10.99 2.49
N LEU A 150 5.78 9.94 3.24
CA LEU A 150 5.18 8.62 3.08
C LEU A 150 3.66 8.65 3.36
N PHE A 151 3.25 9.31 4.45
CA PHE A 151 1.83 9.47 4.77
C PHE A 151 1.06 10.16 3.64
N VAL A 152 1.54 11.33 3.21
CA VAL A 152 0.91 12.11 2.14
C VAL A 152 0.90 11.33 0.83
N PHE A 153 1.99 10.63 0.52
CA PHE A 153 2.09 9.79 -0.67
C PHE A 153 1.02 8.70 -0.72
N VAL A 154 0.81 7.97 0.39
CA VAL A 154 -0.18 6.90 0.47
C VAL A 154 -1.61 7.44 0.52
N TRP A 155 -1.78 8.60 1.17
CA TRP A 155 -3.06 9.28 1.27
C TRP A 155 -3.57 9.74 -0.10
N ILE A 156 -2.69 10.20 -1.00
CA ILE A 156 -3.09 10.67 -2.33
C ILE A 156 -3.81 9.52 -3.07
N PRO A 157 -5.12 9.67 -3.33
CA PRO A 157 -6.02 8.54 -3.65
C PRO A 157 -5.90 8.00 -5.09
N PHE A 158 -4.98 8.57 -5.90
CA PHE A 158 -4.89 8.32 -7.33
C PHE A 158 -4.12 7.05 -7.71
N TRP A 159 -3.30 6.50 -6.82
CA TRP A 159 -2.51 5.31 -7.10
C TRP A 159 -3.26 4.05 -6.70
N MET A 160 -3.48 3.18 -7.70
CA MET A 160 -4.22 1.91 -7.62
C MET A 160 -3.84 1.06 -6.40
N THR A 161 -2.60 1.14 -5.92
CA THR A 161 -2.10 0.45 -4.72
C THR A 161 -1.03 1.28 -4.00
N GLY A 162 -1.35 2.55 -3.70
CA GLY A 162 -0.44 3.48 -3.02
C GLY A 162 0.16 2.92 -1.71
N SER A 163 -0.51 1.99 -1.04
CA SER A 163 -0.02 1.31 0.15
C SER A 163 1.05 0.25 -0.10
N VAL A 164 0.95 -0.50 -1.19
CA VAL A 164 1.96 -1.49 -1.60
C VAL A 164 3.27 -0.77 -1.87
N ILE A 165 3.21 0.30 -2.67
CA ILE A 165 4.37 1.14 -2.97
C ILE A 165 4.83 1.88 -1.70
N GLY A 166 3.89 2.33 -0.86
CA GLY A 166 4.19 2.93 0.43
C GLY A 166 4.99 2.00 1.35
N CYS A 167 4.64 0.72 1.42
CA CYS A 167 5.41 -0.30 2.15
C CYS A 167 6.84 -0.42 1.61
N VAL A 168 7.01 -0.39 0.28
CA VAL A 168 8.33 -0.41 -0.36
C VAL A 168 9.13 0.84 0.00
N ILE A 169 8.54 2.04 -0.14
CA ILE A 169 9.20 3.31 0.16
C ILE A 169 9.58 3.37 1.65
N GLY A 170 8.67 3.03 2.56
CA GLY A 170 8.96 3.02 4.00
C GLY A 170 10.08 2.05 4.38
N PHE A 171 10.14 0.89 3.72
CA PHE A 171 11.26 -0.04 3.85
C PHE A 171 12.58 0.53 3.28
N LEU A 172 12.55 1.18 2.11
CA LEU A 172 13.73 1.81 1.50
C LEU A 172 14.27 2.98 2.31
N LEU A 173 13.37 3.72 2.98
CA LEU A 173 13.71 4.77 3.95
C LEU A 173 14.24 4.21 5.27
N GLN A 174 14.34 2.89 5.42
CA GLN A 174 14.78 2.18 6.63
C GLN A 174 13.96 2.56 7.88
N LEU A 175 12.68 2.90 7.70
CA LEU A 175 11.77 3.16 8.81
C LEU A 175 11.51 1.86 9.58
N HIS A 176 11.22 2.00 10.87
CA HIS A 176 10.87 0.85 11.71
C HIS A 176 9.63 0.11 11.14
N PRO A 177 9.61 -1.24 11.05
CA PRO A 177 8.53 -1.99 10.40
C PRO A 177 7.11 -1.61 10.85
N TRP A 178 6.91 -1.52 12.17
CA TRP A 178 5.62 -1.12 12.74
C TRP A 178 5.24 0.32 12.41
N LEU A 179 6.22 1.21 12.31
CA LEU A 179 5.98 2.61 11.97
C LEU A 179 5.57 2.73 10.49
N THR A 180 6.28 2.04 9.59
CA THR A 180 5.93 1.96 8.17
C THR A 180 4.49 1.48 7.98
N ILE A 181 4.14 0.35 8.60
CA ILE A 181 2.79 -0.22 8.50
C ILE A 181 1.75 0.75 9.06
N SER A 182 2.00 1.34 10.23
CA SER A 182 1.05 2.26 10.86
C SER A 182 0.80 3.51 10.01
N VAL A 183 1.87 4.09 9.45
CA VAL A 183 1.78 5.29 8.59
C VAL A 183 1.07 4.98 7.27
N VAL A 184 1.41 3.83 6.66
CA VAL A 184 0.78 3.37 5.42
C VAL A 184 -0.72 3.10 5.66
N LEU A 185 -1.07 2.37 6.73
CA LEU A 185 -2.48 2.11 7.07
C LEU A 185 -3.24 3.39 7.38
N ALA A 186 -2.65 4.31 8.16
CA ALA A 186 -3.28 5.58 8.47
C ALA A 186 -3.56 6.38 7.17
N GLY A 187 -2.58 6.49 6.28
CA GLY A 187 -2.75 7.16 4.98
C GLY A 187 -3.82 6.48 4.13
N SER A 188 -3.83 5.14 4.08
CA SER A 188 -4.84 4.38 3.35
C SER A 188 -6.24 4.57 3.93
N TYR A 189 -6.40 4.59 5.26
CA TYR A 189 -7.69 4.80 5.90
C TYR A 189 -8.24 6.19 5.61
N VAL A 190 -7.40 7.23 5.68
CA VAL A 190 -7.82 8.59 5.29
C VAL A 190 -8.19 8.63 3.80
N ALA A 191 -7.48 7.89 2.94
CA ALA A 191 -7.83 7.78 1.53
C ALA A 191 -9.18 7.06 1.30
N ILE A 192 -9.44 5.98 2.03
CA ILE A 192 -10.73 5.25 2.02
C ILE A 192 -11.86 6.18 2.45
N MET A 193 -11.67 6.93 3.54
CA MET A 193 -12.66 7.92 4.00
C MET A 193 -12.89 9.03 2.98
N SER A 194 -11.83 9.49 2.31
CA SER A 194 -11.91 10.52 1.26
C SER A 194 -12.70 10.02 0.06
N TRP A 195 -12.42 8.79 -0.40
CA TRP A 195 -13.18 8.14 -1.49
C TRP A 195 -14.63 7.87 -1.09
N ALA A 196 -14.88 7.42 0.14
CA ALA A 196 -16.24 7.18 0.61
C ALA A 196 -17.06 8.46 0.62
N PHE A 197 -16.51 9.58 1.11
CA PHE A 197 -17.18 10.88 1.07
C PHE A 197 -17.45 11.33 -0.37
N LEU A 198 -16.44 11.25 -1.24
CA LEU A 198 -16.56 11.65 -2.65
C LEU A 198 -17.61 10.82 -3.40
N LEU A 199 -17.55 9.49 -3.29
CA LEU A 199 -18.44 8.58 -3.99
C LEU A 199 -19.85 8.59 -3.41
N LYS A 200 -20.00 8.75 -2.08
CA LYS A 200 -21.31 8.93 -1.46
C LYS A 200 -21.99 10.19 -1.98
N GLU A 201 -21.27 11.31 -2.06
CA GLU A 201 -21.81 12.57 -2.57
C GLU A 201 -22.17 12.50 -4.06
N ILE A 202 -21.34 11.81 -4.86
CA ILE A 202 -21.68 11.51 -6.26
C ILE A 202 -22.93 10.64 -6.32
N HIS A 203 -23.02 9.58 -5.52
CA HIS A 203 -24.14 8.65 -5.53
C HIS A 203 -25.45 9.30 -5.08
N THR A 204 -25.45 10.12 -4.03
CA THR A 204 -26.65 10.87 -3.58
C THR A 204 -27.11 11.88 -4.62
N ARG A 205 -26.18 12.60 -5.27
CA ARG A 205 -26.53 13.51 -6.38
C ARG A 205 -27.02 12.76 -7.62
N MET A 206 -26.50 11.57 -7.88
CA MET A 206 -26.89 10.73 -9.02
C MET A 206 -28.24 10.02 -8.79
N ALA A 207 -28.60 9.71 -7.54
CA ALA A 207 -29.91 9.17 -7.19
C ALA A 207 -31.05 10.16 -7.52
N ALA A 208 -30.77 11.47 -7.55
CA ALA A 208 -31.71 12.51 -7.99
C ALA A 208 -31.86 12.62 -9.52
N VAL A 209 -30.98 12.00 -10.32
CA VAL A 209 -30.96 12.06 -11.80
C VAL A 209 -31.26 10.68 -12.43
N SER A 210 -31.78 9.76 -11.61
CA SER A 210 -32.22 8.38 -11.89
C SER A 210 -32.17 7.90 -13.36
N SER A 211 -31.20 7.02 -13.66
CA SER A 211 -31.23 5.90 -14.63
C SER A 211 -29.91 5.73 -15.41
N TYR A 212 -29.14 6.80 -15.64
CA TYR A 212 -27.95 6.77 -16.52
C TYR A 212 -26.60 6.98 -15.80
N GLY A 213 -26.56 6.92 -14.47
CA GLY A 213 -25.37 7.31 -13.69
C GLY A 213 -24.10 6.49 -13.98
N SER A 214 -24.24 5.18 -14.22
CA SER A 214 -23.13 4.31 -14.63
C SER A 214 -22.58 4.66 -16.02
N LEU A 215 -23.43 5.11 -16.95
CA LEU A 215 -23.05 5.53 -18.30
C LEU A 215 -22.36 6.91 -18.31
N ILE A 216 -22.68 7.79 -17.37
CA ILE A 216 -22.03 9.10 -17.24
C ILE A 216 -20.61 8.94 -16.69
N ILE A 217 -20.40 8.10 -15.66
CA ILE A 217 -19.06 7.82 -15.13
C ILE A 217 -18.19 7.15 -16.18
N LEU A 218 -18.74 6.17 -16.92
CA LEU A 218 -18.08 5.56 -18.06
C LEU A 218 -17.79 6.60 -19.16
N GLY A 219 -18.73 7.50 -19.44
CA GLY A 219 -18.57 8.60 -20.39
C GLY A 219 -17.45 9.57 -20.01
N ILE A 220 -17.32 9.92 -18.73
CA ILE A 220 -16.25 10.79 -18.22
C ILE A 220 -14.89 10.09 -18.33
N ILE A 221 -14.81 8.80 -18.02
CA ILE A 221 -13.57 8.02 -18.16
C ILE A 221 -13.17 7.92 -19.63
N ILE A 222 -14.10 7.61 -20.52
CA ILE A 222 -13.86 7.56 -21.98
C ILE A 222 -13.45 8.94 -22.50
N ALA A 223 -14.14 10.00 -22.09
CA ALA A 223 -13.79 11.38 -22.48
C ALA A 223 -12.40 11.78 -21.99
N ALA A 224 -12.03 11.43 -20.76
CA ALA A 224 -10.70 11.69 -20.22
C ALA A 224 -9.60 10.95 -21.00
N ILE A 225 -9.84 9.69 -21.37
CA ILE A 225 -8.92 8.90 -22.22
C ILE A 225 -8.80 9.53 -23.61
N ILE A 226 -9.90 9.92 -24.23
CA ILE A 226 -9.92 10.57 -25.55
C ILE A 226 -9.17 11.91 -25.48
N ILE A 227 -9.45 12.75 -24.49
CA ILE A 227 -8.77 14.04 -24.30
C ILE A 227 -7.28 13.82 -24.09
N HIS A 228 -6.89 12.86 -23.26
CA HIS A 228 -5.48 12.51 -23.04
C HIS A 228 -4.81 12.09 -24.35
N HIS A 229 -5.45 11.22 -25.13
CA HIS A 229 -4.93 10.73 -26.41
C HIS A 229 -4.86 11.83 -27.47
N LEU A 230 -5.81 12.77 -27.48
CA LEU A 230 -5.82 13.94 -28.36
C LEU A 230 -4.73 14.95 -27.98
N LEU A 231 -4.51 15.18 -26.68
CA LEU A 231 -3.43 16.04 -26.18
C LEU A 231 -2.05 15.44 -26.47
N GLN A 232 -1.89 14.12 -26.34
CA GLN A 232 -0.66 13.43 -26.75
C GLN A 232 -0.44 13.51 -28.27
N ARG A 233 -1.49 13.35 -29.09
CA ARG A 233 -1.40 13.53 -30.55
C ARG A 233 -1.05 14.97 -30.93
N ARG A 234 -1.60 15.97 -30.24
CA ARG A 234 -1.23 17.38 -30.44
C ARG A 234 0.23 17.65 -30.07
N LYS A 235 0.72 17.10 -28.96
CA LYS A 235 2.15 17.19 -28.58
C LYS A 235 3.07 16.52 -29.60
N ARG A 236 2.69 15.37 -30.15
CA ARG A 236 3.45 14.65 -31.19
C ARG A 236 3.46 15.38 -32.54
N ASN A 237 2.37 16.07 -32.89
CA ASN A 237 2.27 16.84 -34.13
C ASN A 237 2.84 18.26 -34.03
N ALA A 238 3.09 18.76 -32.81
CA ALA A 238 3.70 20.07 -32.53
C ALA A 238 5.23 20.01 -32.39
N ASP A 239 5.83 18.81 -32.46
CA ASP A 239 7.28 18.63 -32.50
C ASP A 239 7.77 18.57 -33.97
N PRO A 240 8.42 19.61 -34.52
CA PRO A 240 8.79 19.68 -35.93
C PRO A 240 9.97 18.78 -36.31
N SER A 241 10.65 18.13 -35.35
CA SER A 241 11.89 17.38 -35.63
C SER A 241 11.70 15.90 -35.96
N SER A 242 10.48 15.44 -36.24
CA SER A 242 10.20 14.03 -36.62
C SER A 242 9.45 13.86 -37.93
N LYS A 243 9.61 14.78 -38.88
CA LYS A 243 9.34 14.44 -40.29
C LYS A 243 10.64 13.94 -40.93
N PRO A 244 10.64 12.76 -41.57
CA PRO A 244 11.76 12.29 -42.37
C PRO A 244 12.00 13.21 -43.57
#